data_AF-A0A8T1Z9R7-F1
#
_entry.id   AF-A0A8T1Z9R7-F1
#
_cell.length_a   1.000
_cell.length_b   1.000
_cell.length_c   1.000
_cell.angle_alpha   90.00
_cell.angle_beta   90.00
_cell.angle_gamma   90.00
#
_symmetry.space_group_name_H-M   'P 1'
#
loop_
_entity.id
_entity.type
_entity.pdbx_description
1 polymer ?
#
loop_
_entity_poly.entity_id
_entity_poly.type
_entity_poly.pdbx_seq_one_letter_code
_entity_poly.pdbx_strand_id
1 'polypeptide(L)'
;MVSQSRSRNLTVRSMAMVFAQPKKNLLPLLLFLFCISVIILLVLVSETTHSNAGRGTTFRRNYNDPPPFTFLIKVLTFNRLHSLSRCLRSLSAADYGVSGDRGRIHLHVYIDHFNLSRNDTPVEDNLNSAREILGFVDRFEWRFGEKVVHYRTDNAGLQAQWLEAWWPSSDHEFAFVVEDDLEVSPLYYGILERMIHKYYYDTSNFSPSIYGASLQRPRFVPGKHGNKLHVDPKTNLLLYQLVGTWGQLLFPKPWKEFRLWYDEHKSNGKKPFLDGMVTNGWYKRLGERIWTPWFIKFVHSRGYFNIYTSFPNEGALSVSHRDAGVNYGKTAGPDSQLLNKSSLSSDSLKLQPLSNLKWYDFCFSEVVPGRVVRNLNELGTILPSVQREKTIILVSLYGADKMFTRNLLCHFEKLNTQNHIFIGPSSELFYDLSRRGHPVIDADMFLDKLIKSKTSYPNSVKEALGNAYVVKKCLELGYSTWAFSSNSLLIDKGPLLDRVSSEYDIYIGERSGSLIVQSSPVTQKLWSNEFLHSIASSKQSLDFIHLVNELVEQKGKRIKTVETMDIAENTNANSVNQSLGDGMPVVYWSPEVAPNMIRSKLEELNLWLIDDDLSCKAVVCHSS
;
A
#
# COMPACT_ATOMS: atom_id res chain seq x y z
N MET A 1 81.90 15.63 -20.47
CA MET A 1 83.02 14.97 -21.17
C MET A 1 82.76 13.47 -21.19
N VAL A 2 82.62 12.91 -22.40
CA VAL A 2 82.99 11.56 -22.91
C VAL A 2 83.19 10.45 -21.84
N SER A 3 82.48 9.31 -21.86
CA SER A 3 82.73 8.19 -22.79
C SER A 3 81.70 7.06 -22.67
N GLN A 4 81.34 6.47 -23.82
CA GLN A 4 80.61 5.21 -24.00
C GLN A 4 81.50 3.97 -23.71
N SER A 5 80.94 2.81 -23.34
CA SER A 5 80.60 1.71 -24.30
C SER A 5 80.20 0.38 -23.62
N ARG A 6 79.15 -0.26 -24.19
CA ARG A 6 78.86 -1.71 -24.44
C ARG A 6 79.10 -2.76 -23.33
N SER A 7 78.34 -3.85 -23.19
CA SER A 7 77.15 -4.46 -23.81
C SER A 7 76.85 -5.74 -23.00
N ARG A 8 75.61 -6.22 -22.89
CA ARG A 8 75.30 -7.66 -22.84
C ARG A 8 73.82 -7.95 -23.14
N ASN A 9 73.63 -9.03 -23.88
CA ASN A 9 72.46 -9.38 -24.68
C ASN A 9 71.26 -9.92 -23.86
N LEU A 10 70.06 -9.54 -24.29
CA LEU A 10 68.80 -10.23 -23.98
C LEU A 10 68.60 -11.39 -24.96
N THR A 11 68.29 -12.58 -24.42
CA THR A 11 67.86 -13.75 -25.19
C THR A 11 66.34 -13.86 -25.09
N VAL A 12 65.67 -13.62 -26.22
CA VAL A 12 64.21 -13.77 -26.40
C VAL A 12 63.90 -15.24 -26.66
N ARG A 13 63.06 -15.88 -25.83
CA ARG A 13 62.43 -17.17 -26.13
C ARG A 13 61.17 -16.91 -26.97
N SER A 14 61.17 -17.38 -28.22
CA SER A 14 59.97 -17.46 -29.04
C SER A 14 59.13 -18.66 -28.63
N MET A 15 57.81 -18.49 -28.62
CA MET A 15 56.85 -19.59 -28.57
C MET A 15 55.92 -19.42 -29.77
N ALA A 16 56.00 -20.37 -30.69
CA ALA A 16 55.31 -20.37 -31.96
C ALA A 16 53.79 -20.55 -31.77
N MET A 17 53.01 -19.68 -32.44
CA MET A 17 51.58 -19.90 -32.66
C MET A 17 51.40 -21.02 -33.70
N VAL A 18 50.85 -22.15 -33.26
CA VAL A 18 50.34 -23.20 -34.15
C VAL A 18 48.92 -22.79 -34.58
N PHE A 19 48.73 -22.48 -35.85
CA PHE A 19 47.42 -22.33 -36.47
C PHE A 19 46.78 -23.71 -36.65
N ALA A 20 45.74 -24.02 -35.88
CA ALA A 20 44.88 -25.18 -36.11
C ALA A 20 43.71 -24.79 -37.04
N GLN A 21 43.52 -25.59 -38.10
CA GLN A 21 42.42 -25.45 -39.07
C GLN A 21 41.02 -25.59 -38.41
N PRO A 22 39.97 -24.94 -38.95
CA PRO A 22 38.64 -24.99 -38.35
C PRO A 22 37.97 -26.35 -38.62
N LYS A 23 37.62 -27.07 -37.54
CA LYS A 23 36.83 -28.29 -37.61
C LYS A 23 35.41 -27.99 -38.10
N LYS A 24 35.05 -28.53 -39.26
CA LYS A 24 33.74 -28.41 -39.94
C LYS A 24 32.55 -29.09 -39.22
N ASN A 25 32.58 -29.27 -37.89
CA ASN A 25 31.56 -30.03 -37.16
C ASN A 25 30.91 -29.25 -35.99
N LEU A 26 30.94 -27.91 -35.98
CA LEU A 26 30.24 -27.12 -34.95
C LEU A 26 28.75 -26.90 -35.24
N LEU A 27 28.34 -26.90 -36.52
CA LEU A 27 26.95 -26.65 -36.91
C LEU A 27 25.97 -27.73 -36.40
N PRO A 28 26.29 -29.04 -36.45
CA PRO A 28 25.41 -30.08 -35.90
C PRO A 28 25.27 -29.97 -34.38
N LEU A 29 26.35 -29.58 -33.68
CA LEU A 29 26.35 -29.42 -32.23
C LEU A 29 25.52 -28.21 -31.78
N LEU A 30 25.64 -27.09 -32.51
CA LEU A 30 24.82 -25.90 -32.30
C LEU A 30 23.34 -26.16 -32.59
N LEU A 31 23.02 -26.91 -33.66
CA LEU A 31 21.66 -27.35 -33.97
C LEU A 31 21.12 -28.29 -32.89
N PHE A 32 21.93 -29.20 -32.38
CA PHE A 32 21.54 -30.11 -31.29
C PHE A 32 21.26 -29.36 -29.98
N LEU A 33 22.12 -28.40 -29.60
CA LEU A 33 21.91 -27.54 -28.44
C LEU A 33 20.67 -26.64 -28.59
N PHE A 34 20.43 -26.13 -29.80
CA PHE A 34 19.22 -25.35 -30.11
C PHE A 34 17.96 -26.23 -29.98
N CYS A 35 17.96 -27.45 -30.52
CA CYS A 35 16.85 -28.39 -30.38
C CYS A 35 16.58 -28.75 -28.91
N ILE A 36 17.62 -28.94 -28.08
CA ILE A 36 17.45 -29.18 -26.64
C ILE A 36 16.83 -27.96 -25.97
N SER A 37 17.27 -26.74 -26.30
CA SER A 37 16.70 -25.51 -25.72
C SER A 37 15.22 -25.32 -26.09
N VAL A 38 14.84 -25.67 -27.33
CA VAL A 38 13.44 -25.64 -27.78
C VAL A 38 12.60 -26.72 -27.11
N ILE A 39 13.15 -27.93 -26.90
CA ILE A 39 12.45 -29.00 -26.16
C ILE A 39 12.26 -28.60 -24.69
N ILE A 40 13.26 -28.01 -24.03
CA ILE A 40 13.13 -27.51 -22.65
C ILE A 40 12.09 -26.39 -22.59
N LEU A 41 12.09 -25.46 -23.55
CA LEU A 41 11.08 -24.41 -23.63
C LEU A 41 9.68 -24.99 -23.85
N LEU A 42 9.53 -26.00 -24.71
CA LEU A 42 8.25 -26.69 -24.93
C LEU A 42 7.79 -27.48 -23.71
N VAL A 43 8.70 -28.09 -22.94
CA VAL A 43 8.37 -28.78 -21.68
C VAL A 43 7.94 -27.77 -20.61
N LEU A 44 8.62 -26.63 -20.48
CA LEU A 44 8.23 -25.54 -19.56
C LEU A 44 6.91 -24.88 -19.97
N VAL A 45 6.66 -24.71 -21.28
CA VAL A 45 5.38 -24.24 -21.81
C VAL A 45 4.28 -25.30 -21.63
N SER A 46 4.62 -26.59 -21.70
CA SER A 46 3.69 -27.70 -21.44
C SER A 46 3.34 -27.80 -19.95
N GLU A 47 4.30 -27.62 -19.02
CA GLU A 47 4.01 -27.57 -17.58
C GLU A 47 3.18 -26.34 -17.18
N THR A 48 3.36 -25.20 -17.86
CA THR A 48 2.53 -24.00 -17.65
C THR A 48 1.16 -24.09 -18.32
N THR A 49 0.97 -24.94 -19.33
CA THR A 49 -0.33 -25.17 -19.99
C THR A 49 -1.09 -26.39 -19.44
N HIS A 50 -0.43 -27.33 -18.75
CA HIS A 50 -1.07 -28.46 -18.07
C HIS A 50 -1.41 -28.21 -16.59
N SER A 51 -1.06 -27.06 -16.02
CA SER A 51 -1.49 -26.66 -14.68
C SER A 51 -2.88 -25.99 -14.64
N ASN A 52 -3.54 -25.80 -15.78
CA ASN A 52 -4.93 -25.31 -15.88
C ASN A 52 -5.82 -26.26 -16.71
N ALA A 53 -6.00 -27.49 -16.23
CA ALA A 53 -7.16 -28.30 -16.59
C ALA A 53 -7.52 -29.20 -15.40
N GLY A 54 -8.48 -28.75 -14.60
CA GLY A 54 -9.02 -29.51 -13.48
C GLY A 54 -9.60 -30.84 -13.94
N ARG A 55 -8.86 -31.93 -13.73
CA ARG A 55 -9.40 -33.28 -13.81
C ARG A 55 -9.86 -33.66 -12.41
N GLY A 56 -11.18 -33.58 -12.20
CA GLY A 56 -11.82 -33.98 -10.96
C GLY A 56 -11.57 -35.45 -10.64
N THR A 57 -10.61 -35.71 -9.76
CA THR A 57 -10.67 -36.87 -8.88
C THR A 57 -11.58 -36.49 -7.72
N THR A 58 -12.77 -37.08 -7.70
CA THR A 58 -13.75 -36.95 -6.61
C THR A 58 -13.22 -37.58 -5.33
N PHE A 59 -12.31 -36.89 -4.65
CA PHE A 59 -12.23 -36.96 -3.20
C PHE A 59 -13.24 -35.97 -2.66
N ARG A 60 -14.26 -36.46 -1.96
CA ARG A 60 -15.14 -35.64 -1.12
C ARG A 60 -14.27 -34.91 -0.08
N ARG A 61 -13.74 -33.74 -0.44
CA ARG A 61 -13.25 -32.76 0.53
C ARG A 61 -14.49 -32.10 1.13
N ASN A 62 -14.66 -32.22 2.44
CA ASN A 62 -15.56 -31.33 3.16
C ASN A 62 -15.07 -29.90 2.88
N TYR A 63 -15.85 -29.12 2.12
CA TYR A 63 -15.56 -27.74 1.75
C TYR A 63 -15.57 -26.76 2.94
N ASN A 64 -15.73 -27.26 4.17
CA ASN A 64 -15.92 -26.47 5.37
C ASN A 64 -14.67 -26.34 6.25
N ASP A 65 -13.58 -27.09 5.98
CA ASP A 65 -12.35 -26.97 6.76
C ASP A 65 -11.30 -26.14 6.00
N PRO A 66 -10.79 -25.04 6.58
CA PRO A 66 -9.69 -24.28 5.98
C PRO A 66 -8.45 -25.16 5.83
N PRO A 67 -7.60 -24.91 4.81
CA PRO A 67 -6.41 -25.71 4.60
C PRO A 67 -5.49 -25.62 5.84
N PRO A 68 -4.83 -26.73 6.22
CA PRO A 68 -3.83 -26.67 7.27
C PRO A 68 -2.70 -25.71 6.84
N PHE A 69 -2.25 -24.87 7.75
CA PHE A 69 -1.13 -23.95 7.51
C PHE A 69 0.06 -24.28 8.42
N THR A 70 1.24 -23.85 7.97
CA THR A 70 2.49 -23.93 8.73
C THR A 70 2.70 -22.61 9.46
N PHE A 71 3.03 -22.68 10.75
CA PHE A 71 3.34 -21.50 11.56
C PHE A 71 4.81 -21.50 11.93
N LEU A 72 5.55 -20.51 11.46
CA LEU A 72 6.98 -20.35 11.70
C LEU A 72 7.21 -19.25 12.73
N ILE A 73 7.76 -19.60 13.89
CA ILE A 73 8.26 -18.63 14.86
C ILE A 73 9.70 -18.31 14.50
N LYS A 74 9.98 -17.03 14.23
CA LYS A 74 11.30 -16.52 13.88
C LYS A 74 11.82 -15.68 15.05
N VAL A 75 12.82 -16.19 15.77
CA VAL A 75 13.45 -15.49 16.89
C VAL A 75 14.75 -14.85 16.42
N LEU A 76 14.85 -13.54 16.52
CA LEU A 76 16.06 -12.77 16.19
C LEU A 76 16.82 -12.41 17.47
N THR A 77 18.08 -12.81 17.57
CA THR A 77 18.90 -12.57 18.75
C THR A 77 20.33 -12.23 18.40
N PHE A 78 21.03 -11.63 19.36
CA PHE A 78 22.44 -11.31 19.25
C PHE A 78 23.21 -11.91 20.44
N ASN A 79 23.48 -11.11 21.47
CA ASN A 79 24.38 -11.47 22.57
C ASN A 79 23.73 -11.34 23.96
N ARG A 80 22.41 -11.50 24.06
CA ARG A 80 21.64 -11.30 25.30
C ARG A 80 21.00 -12.60 25.80
N LEU A 81 21.79 -13.46 26.44
CA LEU A 81 21.32 -14.77 26.92
C LEU A 81 20.09 -14.68 27.83
N HIS A 82 20.07 -13.75 28.78
CA HIS A 82 18.94 -13.60 29.71
C HIS A 82 17.64 -13.22 28.97
N SER A 83 17.72 -12.25 28.05
CA SER A 83 16.60 -11.82 27.21
C SER A 83 16.11 -12.98 26.34
N LEU A 84 17.01 -13.62 25.61
CA LEU A 84 16.69 -14.79 24.77
C LEU A 84 16.04 -15.91 25.57
N SER A 85 16.57 -16.22 26.76
CA SER A 85 16.02 -17.24 27.64
C SER A 85 14.59 -16.89 28.08
N ARG A 86 14.31 -15.63 28.42
CA ARG A 86 12.95 -15.19 28.76
C ARG A 86 12.01 -15.33 27.55
N CYS A 87 12.44 -14.86 26.38
CA CYS A 87 11.68 -14.94 25.14
C CYS A 87 11.32 -16.41 24.80
N LEU A 88 12.32 -17.29 24.70
CA LEU A 88 12.11 -18.71 24.36
C LEU A 88 11.23 -19.44 25.38
N ARG A 89 11.43 -19.18 26.69
CA ARG A 89 10.56 -19.76 27.73
C ARG A 89 9.11 -19.31 27.57
N SER A 90 8.86 -18.02 27.31
CA SER A 90 7.50 -17.51 27.09
C SER A 90 6.83 -18.14 25.86
N LEU A 91 7.58 -18.32 24.76
CA LEU A 91 7.12 -19.01 23.56
C LEU A 91 6.78 -20.48 23.85
N SER A 92 7.62 -21.18 24.62
CA SER A 92 7.38 -22.59 24.97
C SER A 92 6.20 -22.81 25.92
N ALA A 93 5.88 -21.81 26.73
CA ALA A 93 4.78 -21.85 27.70
C ALA A 93 3.41 -21.55 27.08
N ALA A 94 3.37 -21.18 25.79
CA ALA A 94 2.13 -20.83 25.11
C ALA A 94 1.26 -22.05 24.75
N ASP A 95 -0.03 -21.77 24.58
CA ASP A 95 -1.05 -22.74 24.24
C ASP A 95 -1.19 -22.85 22.72
N TYR A 96 -0.60 -23.91 22.15
CA TYR A 96 -0.62 -24.18 20.71
C TYR A 96 -1.76 -25.12 20.26
N GLY A 97 -2.54 -25.65 21.22
CA GLY A 97 -3.62 -26.59 20.97
C GLY A 97 -3.28 -27.74 20.01
N VAL A 98 -4.26 -28.13 19.20
CA VAL A 98 -4.16 -29.25 18.24
C VAL A 98 -3.06 -29.03 17.19
N SER A 99 -2.79 -27.78 16.82
CA SER A 99 -1.75 -27.43 15.84
C SER A 99 -0.35 -27.71 16.40
N GLY A 100 -0.13 -27.45 17.70
CA GLY A 100 1.07 -27.85 18.42
C GLY A 100 1.21 -29.37 18.56
N ASP A 101 0.14 -30.06 18.95
CA ASP A 101 0.14 -31.52 19.12
C ASP A 101 0.45 -32.27 17.80
N ARG A 102 0.13 -31.65 16.66
CA ARG A 102 0.41 -32.17 15.32
C ARG A 102 1.78 -31.77 14.76
N GLY A 103 2.62 -31.08 15.54
CA GLY A 103 3.98 -30.73 15.12
C GLY A 103 4.06 -29.64 14.05
N ARG A 104 3.08 -28.72 13.96
CA ARG A 104 2.98 -27.70 12.89
C ARG A 104 3.55 -26.33 13.24
N ILE A 105 4.11 -26.19 14.43
CA ILE A 105 4.65 -24.93 14.93
C ILE A 105 6.16 -25.06 14.97
N HIS A 106 6.83 -24.47 13.99
CA HIS A 106 8.29 -24.58 13.87
C HIS A 106 8.97 -23.37 14.49
N LEU A 107 10.11 -23.60 15.14
CA LEU A 107 10.93 -22.57 15.77
C LEU A 107 12.24 -22.43 15.01
N HIS A 108 12.52 -21.23 14.52
CA HIS A 108 13.80 -20.87 13.94
C HIS A 108 14.46 -19.80 14.79
N VAL A 109 15.66 -20.06 15.30
CA VAL A 109 16.44 -19.13 16.11
C VAL A 109 17.61 -18.59 15.28
N TYR A 110 17.58 -17.30 14.96
CA TYR A 110 18.62 -16.60 14.21
C TYR A 110 19.53 -15.87 15.20
N ILE A 111 20.77 -16.33 15.29
CA ILE A 111 21.80 -15.78 16.18
C ILE A 111 22.79 -15.02 15.32
N ASP A 112 22.80 -13.70 15.46
CA ASP A 112 23.76 -12.82 14.78
C ASP A 112 25.15 -12.97 15.39
N HIS A 113 26.19 -12.88 14.56
CA HIS A 113 27.54 -12.92 15.09
C HIS A 113 27.97 -11.56 15.62
N PHE A 114 28.99 -11.52 16.47
CA PHE A 114 29.58 -10.25 16.90
C PHE A 114 30.50 -9.70 15.82
N ASN A 115 30.65 -8.39 15.77
CA ASN A 115 31.47 -7.75 14.76
C ASN A 115 32.95 -7.82 15.17
N LEU A 116 33.74 -8.61 14.42
CA LEU A 116 35.18 -8.80 14.66
C LEU A 116 36.00 -7.52 14.53
N SER A 117 35.50 -6.52 13.78
CA SER A 117 36.18 -5.24 13.58
C SER A 117 35.91 -4.24 14.71
N ARG A 118 34.99 -4.57 15.64
CA ARG A 118 34.57 -3.70 16.72
C ARG A 118 35.33 -4.04 18.00
N ASN A 119 36.14 -3.11 18.50
CA ASN A 119 37.00 -3.31 19.67
C ASN A 119 36.31 -2.95 21.01
N ASP A 120 34.98 -2.95 21.05
CA ASP A 120 34.22 -2.52 22.23
C ASP A 120 34.30 -3.54 23.39
N THR A 121 34.51 -4.82 23.06
CA THR A 121 34.60 -5.94 24.02
C THR A 121 35.73 -6.88 23.57
N PRO A 122 36.52 -7.48 24.49
CA PRO A 122 37.51 -8.49 24.13
C PRO A 122 36.90 -9.64 23.31
N VAL A 123 37.62 -10.10 22.29
CA VAL A 123 37.15 -11.16 21.38
C VAL A 123 36.83 -12.45 22.15
N GLU A 124 37.63 -12.81 23.15
CA GLU A 124 37.39 -14.02 23.95
C GLU A 124 36.08 -13.92 24.75
N ASP A 125 35.74 -12.75 25.30
CA ASP A 125 34.48 -12.56 26.02
C ASP A 125 33.28 -12.68 25.08
N ASN A 126 33.39 -12.13 23.86
CA ASN A 126 32.37 -12.28 22.82
C ASN A 126 32.22 -13.75 22.37
N LEU A 127 33.33 -14.48 22.22
CA LEU A 127 33.32 -15.92 21.91
C LEU A 127 32.67 -16.73 23.04
N ASN A 128 32.98 -16.43 24.29
CA ASN A 128 32.37 -17.07 25.46
C ASN A 128 30.88 -16.81 25.53
N SER A 129 30.45 -15.55 25.35
CA SER A 129 29.03 -15.19 25.29
C SER A 129 28.29 -15.95 24.15
N ALA A 130 28.91 -16.04 22.97
CA ALA A 130 28.35 -16.80 21.86
C ALA A 130 28.24 -18.32 22.18
N ARG A 131 29.27 -18.92 22.79
CA ARG A 131 29.26 -20.33 23.22
C ARG A 131 28.16 -20.60 24.25
N GLU A 132 27.95 -19.68 25.20
CA GLU A 132 26.88 -19.80 26.20
C GLU A 132 25.49 -19.75 25.56
N ILE A 133 25.28 -18.83 24.61
CA ILE A 133 24.02 -18.71 23.87
C ILE A 133 23.75 -19.96 23.03
N LEU A 134 24.74 -20.40 22.24
CA LEU A 134 24.61 -21.60 21.42
C LEU A 134 24.35 -22.83 22.29
N GLY A 135 25.13 -23.01 23.37
CA GLY A 135 24.93 -24.11 24.30
C GLY A 135 23.54 -24.10 24.95
N PHE A 136 23.00 -22.92 25.28
CA PHE A 136 21.64 -22.80 25.77
C PHE A 136 20.60 -23.18 24.70
N VAL A 137 20.71 -22.64 23.50
CA VAL A 137 19.75 -22.88 22.40
C VAL A 137 19.77 -24.35 21.95
N ASP A 138 20.94 -24.99 21.90
CA ASP A 138 21.07 -26.41 21.53
C ASP A 138 20.29 -27.31 22.48
N ARG A 139 20.40 -27.06 23.79
CA ARG A 139 19.69 -27.80 24.85
C ARG A 139 18.22 -27.41 25.01
N PHE A 140 17.78 -26.31 24.41
CA PHE A 140 16.40 -25.86 24.54
C PHE A 140 15.45 -26.79 23.77
N GLU A 141 14.53 -27.45 24.48
CA GLU A 141 13.57 -28.37 23.87
C GLU A 141 12.39 -27.62 23.23
N TRP A 142 12.06 -27.98 21.99
CA TRP A 142 10.88 -27.49 21.30
C TRP A 142 9.97 -28.65 20.92
N ARG A 143 8.78 -28.70 21.53
CA ARG A 143 7.88 -29.87 21.43
C ARG A 143 6.75 -29.74 20.40
N PHE A 144 6.66 -28.59 19.72
CA PHE A 144 5.49 -28.26 18.89
C PHE A 144 5.75 -28.35 17.38
N GLY A 145 6.97 -28.73 16.98
CA GLY A 145 7.41 -28.85 15.60
C GLY A 145 8.95 -28.89 15.50
N GLU A 146 9.49 -28.54 14.34
CA GLU A 146 10.95 -28.52 14.12
C GLU A 146 11.62 -27.32 14.81
N LYS A 147 12.81 -27.53 15.37
CA LYS A 147 13.70 -26.46 15.85
C LYS A 147 14.91 -26.36 14.93
N VAL A 148 15.14 -25.18 14.35
CA VAL A 148 16.30 -24.89 13.50
C VAL A 148 17.10 -23.72 14.08
N VAL A 149 18.42 -23.89 14.17
CA VAL A 149 19.33 -22.83 14.64
C VAL A 149 20.12 -22.29 13.45
N HIS A 150 20.03 -20.99 13.23
CA HIS A 150 20.76 -20.26 12.20
C HIS A 150 21.78 -19.35 12.87
N TYR A 151 23.03 -19.81 12.95
CA TYR A 151 24.13 -18.99 13.46
C TYR A 151 24.92 -18.38 12.30
N ARG A 152 25.06 -17.04 12.31
CA ARG A 152 25.79 -16.34 11.25
C ARG A 152 27.30 -16.43 11.45
N THR A 153 28.03 -16.35 10.35
CA THR A 153 29.50 -16.27 10.34
C THR A 153 30.02 -14.85 10.54
N ASP A 154 29.17 -13.83 10.40
CA ASP A 154 29.50 -12.42 10.59
C ASP A 154 28.27 -11.63 11.09
N ASN A 155 28.50 -10.41 11.58
CA ASN A 155 27.46 -9.53 12.08
C ASN A 155 26.65 -8.91 10.92
N ALA A 156 25.44 -9.40 10.69
CA ALA A 156 24.54 -8.86 9.67
C ALA A 156 23.81 -7.60 10.14
N GLY A 157 23.56 -7.48 11.45
CA GLY A 157 22.84 -6.35 12.04
C GLY A 157 21.32 -6.42 11.85
N LEU A 158 20.60 -5.66 12.69
CA LEU A 158 19.14 -5.78 12.87
C LEU A 158 18.33 -5.71 11.56
N GLN A 159 18.67 -4.80 10.65
CA GLN A 159 17.96 -4.67 9.37
C GLN A 159 18.05 -5.97 8.55
N ALA A 160 19.27 -6.48 8.33
CA ALA A 160 19.48 -7.70 7.54
C ALA A 160 18.86 -8.92 8.24
N GLN A 161 18.94 -9.00 9.58
CA GLN A 161 18.28 -10.06 10.33
C GLN A 161 16.79 -10.16 10.03
N TRP A 162 16.07 -9.04 10.03
CA TRP A 162 14.64 -9.00 9.69
C TRP A 162 14.38 -9.38 8.24
N LEU A 163 15.15 -8.85 7.30
CA LEU A 163 14.96 -9.07 5.87
C LEU A 163 15.26 -10.51 5.42
N GLU A 164 16.19 -11.18 6.10
CA GLU A 164 16.62 -12.56 5.81
C GLU A 164 15.85 -13.61 6.62
N ALA A 165 15.09 -13.19 7.65
CA ALA A 165 14.42 -14.11 8.57
C ALA A 165 13.42 -15.06 7.88
N TRP A 166 12.83 -14.62 6.76
CA TRP A 166 11.79 -15.39 6.09
C TRP A 166 11.60 -15.03 4.62
N TRP A 167 11.49 -16.07 3.80
CA TRP A 167 10.95 -16.03 2.46
C TRP A 167 9.83 -17.07 2.36
N PRO A 168 8.57 -16.67 2.12
CA PRO A 168 7.44 -17.59 2.10
C PRO A 168 7.55 -18.58 0.94
N SER A 169 7.51 -19.87 1.27
CA SER A 169 7.49 -20.95 0.28
C SER A 169 6.08 -21.28 -0.23
N SER A 170 5.05 -20.83 0.49
CA SER A 170 3.63 -21.10 0.20
C SER A 170 2.74 -19.97 0.73
N ASP A 171 1.53 -19.84 0.17
CA ASP A 171 0.46 -18.98 0.68
C ASP A 171 -0.15 -19.51 2.00
N HIS A 172 0.19 -20.74 2.38
CA HIS A 172 -0.25 -21.40 3.63
C HIS A 172 0.88 -21.48 4.67
N GLU A 173 1.89 -20.62 4.56
CA GLU A 173 2.97 -20.48 5.52
C GLU A 173 2.95 -19.06 6.09
N PHE A 174 2.94 -18.95 7.43
CA PHE A 174 2.91 -17.66 8.13
C PHE A 174 4.12 -17.56 9.05
N ALA A 175 4.72 -16.37 9.13
CA ALA A 175 5.84 -16.12 10.03
C ALA A 175 5.44 -15.16 11.16
N PHE A 176 5.64 -15.59 12.39
CA PHE A 176 5.58 -14.75 13.57
C PHE A 176 6.99 -14.41 14.03
N VAL A 177 7.36 -13.14 13.92
CA VAL A 177 8.73 -12.67 14.18
C VAL A 177 8.80 -11.96 15.52
N VAL A 178 9.78 -12.35 16.33
CA VAL A 178 10.07 -11.79 17.65
C VAL A 178 11.57 -11.54 17.82
N GLU A 179 11.91 -10.46 18.52
CA GLU A 179 13.28 -10.19 18.98
C GLU A 179 13.49 -10.80 20.37
N ASP A 180 14.74 -11.02 20.76
CA ASP A 180 15.10 -11.65 22.03
C ASP A 180 14.68 -10.85 23.28
N ASP A 181 14.40 -9.55 23.16
CA ASP A 181 13.91 -8.73 24.28
C ASP A 181 12.40 -8.85 24.51
N LEU A 182 11.69 -9.61 23.68
CA LEU A 182 10.25 -9.78 23.79
C LEU A 182 9.84 -10.88 24.76
N GLU A 183 8.65 -10.74 25.32
CA GLU A 183 7.95 -11.77 26.07
C GLU A 183 6.51 -11.85 25.56
N VAL A 184 6.02 -13.06 25.27
CA VAL A 184 4.68 -13.28 24.72
C VAL A 184 3.74 -13.95 25.71
N SER A 185 2.46 -13.62 25.59
CA SER A 185 1.40 -14.18 26.41
C SER A 185 1.20 -15.66 26.08
N PRO A 186 0.87 -16.54 27.05
CA PRO A 186 0.49 -17.90 26.73
C PRO A 186 -0.71 -18.05 25.78
N LEU A 187 -1.47 -16.97 25.57
CA LEU A 187 -2.65 -16.92 24.71
C LEU A 187 -2.36 -16.46 23.27
N TYR A 188 -1.14 -16.02 22.97
CA TYR A 188 -0.81 -15.31 21.74
C TYR A 188 -1.15 -16.14 20.49
N TYR A 189 -0.76 -17.42 20.47
CA TYR A 189 -0.91 -18.27 19.30
C TYR A 189 -2.39 -18.51 18.97
N GLY A 190 -3.21 -18.91 19.96
CA GLY A 190 -4.62 -19.18 19.73
C GLY A 190 -5.38 -17.96 19.18
N ILE A 191 -4.95 -16.74 19.52
CA ILE A 191 -5.51 -15.51 18.96
C ILE A 191 -5.07 -15.32 17.50
N LEU A 192 -3.78 -15.49 17.20
CA LEU A 192 -3.27 -15.41 15.82
C LEU A 192 -3.88 -16.48 14.91
N GLU A 193 -4.01 -17.72 15.38
CA GLU A 193 -4.65 -18.82 14.65
C GLU A 193 -6.10 -18.45 14.27
N ARG A 194 -6.88 -17.92 15.24
CA ARG A 194 -8.24 -17.44 14.96
C ARG A 194 -8.24 -16.27 13.97
N MET A 195 -7.29 -15.34 14.07
CA MET A 195 -7.18 -14.21 13.12
C MET A 195 -6.85 -14.69 11.71
N ILE A 196 -5.94 -15.65 11.54
CA ILE A 196 -5.61 -16.24 10.24
C ILE A 196 -6.86 -16.90 9.65
N HIS A 197 -7.55 -17.75 10.42
CA HIS A 197 -8.79 -18.36 9.93
C HIS A 197 -9.85 -17.32 9.55
N LYS A 198 -10.04 -16.29 10.38
CA LYS A 198 -11.11 -15.30 10.19
C LYS A 198 -10.82 -14.24 9.13
N TYR A 199 -9.60 -13.74 9.02
CA TYR A 199 -9.29 -12.58 8.16
C TYR A 199 -8.41 -12.93 6.97
N TYR A 200 -7.85 -14.15 6.91
CA TYR A 200 -7.10 -14.63 5.75
C TYR A 200 -7.86 -15.69 4.95
N TYR A 201 -8.44 -16.70 5.62
CA TYR A 201 -9.12 -17.81 4.92
C TYR A 201 -10.62 -17.63 4.70
N ASP A 202 -11.34 -16.99 5.61
CA ASP A 202 -12.77 -16.69 5.44
C ASP A 202 -12.95 -15.58 4.40
N THR A 203 -13.43 -15.95 3.21
CA THR A 203 -13.64 -15.04 2.07
C THR A 203 -14.57 -13.88 2.37
N SER A 204 -15.51 -14.03 3.31
CA SER A 204 -16.43 -12.96 3.70
C SER A 204 -15.77 -11.89 4.57
N ASN A 205 -14.59 -12.20 5.13
CA ASN A 205 -13.83 -11.34 6.04
C ASN A 205 -12.38 -11.15 5.55
N PHE A 206 -12.07 -11.62 4.35
CA PHE A 206 -10.77 -11.43 3.70
C PHE A 206 -10.68 -10.03 3.09
N SER A 207 -9.52 -9.40 3.27
CA SER A 207 -9.16 -8.21 2.51
C SER A 207 -7.72 -8.32 2.03
N PRO A 208 -7.45 -8.10 0.73
CA PRO A 208 -6.09 -8.11 0.20
C PRO A 208 -5.25 -6.94 0.70
N SER A 209 -5.85 -5.97 1.40
CA SER A 209 -5.14 -4.86 2.04
C SER A 209 -4.46 -5.23 3.36
N ILE A 210 -4.69 -6.43 3.90
CA ILE A 210 -4.18 -6.80 5.21
C ILE A 210 -2.85 -7.52 5.05
N TYR A 211 -1.79 -7.02 5.70
CA TYR A 211 -0.45 -7.61 5.60
C TYR A 211 -0.04 -8.49 6.78
N GLY A 212 -0.85 -8.50 7.85
CA GLY A 212 -0.51 -9.25 9.05
C GLY A 212 -1.29 -8.82 10.28
N ALA A 213 -0.74 -9.20 11.44
CA ALA A 213 -1.25 -8.80 12.74
C ALA A 213 -0.11 -8.47 13.72
N SER A 214 -0.32 -7.48 14.57
CA SER A 214 0.59 -7.05 15.63
C SER A 214 -0.03 -7.30 17.00
N LEU A 215 0.74 -7.93 17.89
CA LEU A 215 0.32 -8.30 19.25
C LEU A 215 0.73 -7.32 20.34
N GLN A 216 1.57 -6.34 20.00
CA GLN A 216 1.79 -5.17 20.84
C GLN A 216 0.59 -4.22 20.77
N ARG A 217 0.46 -3.39 21.80
CA ARG A 217 -0.46 -2.25 21.75
C ARG A 217 0.00 -1.21 20.71
N PRO A 218 -0.93 -0.45 20.12
CA PRO A 218 -0.56 0.76 19.40
C PRO A 218 -0.04 1.82 20.40
N ARG A 219 1.08 2.49 20.07
CA ARG A 219 1.81 3.34 21.04
C ARG A 219 1.88 4.82 20.66
N PHE A 220 1.81 5.14 19.38
CA PHE A 220 1.96 6.50 18.88
C PHE A 220 1.42 6.62 17.45
N VAL A 221 1.31 7.86 16.98
CA VAL A 221 0.92 8.20 15.60
C VAL A 221 2.15 8.72 14.85
N PRO A 222 2.58 8.08 13.75
CA PRO A 222 3.83 8.39 13.06
C PRO A 222 3.74 9.62 12.16
N GLY A 223 2.53 9.99 11.70
CA GLY A 223 2.29 11.22 10.98
C GLY A 223 2.43 12.44 11.90
N LYS A 224 3.24 13.41 11.50
CA LYS A 224 3.39 14.67 12.22
C LYS A 224 2.05 15.39 12.23
N HIS A 225 1.69 15.96 13.39
CA HIS A 225 0.37 16.58 13.61
C HIS A 225 -0.82 15.60 13.50
N GLY A 226 -0.55 14.29 13.55
CA GLY A 226 -1.60 13.27 13.61
C GLY A 226 -2.48 13.37 14.85
N ASN A 227 -3.63 12.71 14.79
CA ASN A 227 -4.62 12.71 15.86
C ASN A 227 -4.10 11.96 17.10
N LYS A 228 -4.70 12.25 18.26
CA LYS A 228 -4.39 11.46 19.47
C LYS A 228 -4.86 10.03 19.26
N LEU A 229 -4.07 9.08 19.75
CA LEU A 229 -4.45 7.67 19.74
C LEU A 229 -5.58 7.43 20.74
N HIS A 230 -6.82 7.56 20.26
CA HIS A 230 -8.02 7.31 21.04
C HIS A 230 -8.74 6.09 20.46
N VAL A 231 -8.62 4.97 21.17
CA VAL A 231 -9.32 3.73 20.84
C VAL A 231 -10.43 3.54 21.88
N ASP A 232 -11.65 3.29 21.43
CA ASP A 232 -12.77 2.98 22.34
C ASP A 232 -12.35 1.79 23.24
N PRO A 233 -12.47 1.87 24.57
CA PRO A 233 -12.10 0.79 25.48
C PRO A 233 -12.76 -0.57 25.19
N LYS A 234 -13.89 -0.59 24.46
CA LYS A 234 -14.58 -1.81 24.00
C LYS A 234 -13.99 -2.39 22.72
N THR A 235 -13.13 -1.65 22.02
CA THR A 235 -12.47 -2.09 20.79
C THR A 235 -11.25 -2.94 21.13
N ASN A 236 -11.40 -4.26 20.97
CA ASN A 236 -10.31 -5.20 21.17
C ASN A 236 -9.39 -5.34 19.95
N LEU A 237 -9.94 -5.05 18.76
CA LEU A 237 -9.25 -5.15 17.48
C LEU A 237 -9.54 -3.95 16.60
N LEU A 238 -8.50 -3.48 15.93
CA LEU A 238 -8.57 -2.42 14.92
C LEU A 238 -7.58 -2.72 13.81
N LEU A 239 -7.73 -2.01 12.69
CA LEU A 239 -6.75 -2.01 11.61
C LEU A 239 -6.00 -0.69 11.61
N TYR A 240 -4.68 -0.75 11.45
CA TYR A 240 -3.82 0.43 11.45
C TYR A 240 -2.68 0.24 10.45
N GLN A 241 -2.34 1.27 9.69
CA GLN A 241 -1.27 1.15 8.68
C GLN A 241 0.12 0.90 9.29
N LEU A 242 0.36 1.33 10.54
CA LEU A 242 1.66 1.17 11.17
C LEU A 242 2.03 -0.30 11.39
N VAL A 243 3.31 -0.64 11.26
CA VAL A 243 3.82 -1.98 11.56
C VAL A 243 4.11 -2.14 13.05
N GLY A 244 3.78 -3.31 13.60
CA GLY A 244 4.21 -3.70 14.94
C GLY A 244 5.64 -4.22 14.85
N THR A 245 6.56 -3.71 15.64
CA THR A 245 7.93 -4.25 15.71
C THR A 245 8.09 -5.26 16.84
N TRP A 246 7.08 -5.42 17.70
CA TRP A 246 7.10 -6.28 18.88
C TRP A 246 5.99 -7.33 18.82
N GLY A 247 6.28 -8.45 18.16
CA GLY A 247 5.34 -9.56 17.96
C GLY A 247 4.46 -9.37 16.73
N GLN A 248 5.09 -9.43 15.55
CA GLN A 248 4.44 -9.26 14.26
C GLN A 248 4.24 -10.61 13.57
N LEU A 249 2.99 -10.93 13.24
CA LEU A 249 2.63 -11.95 12.28
C LEU A 249 2.66 -11.36 10.87
N LEU A 250 3.40 -11.98 9.96
CA LEU A 250 3.51 -11.58 8.56
C LEU A 250 2.70 -12.53 7.69
N PHE A 251 1.89 -11.97 6.79
CA PHE A 251 1.22 -12.74 5.75
C PHE A 251 2.17 -12.96 4.55
N PRO A 252 2.08 -14.12 3.88
CA PRO A 252 3.07 -14.52 2.89
C PRO A 252 3.14 -13.58 1.67
N LYS A 253 2.01 -13.31 1.00
CA LYS A 253 2.02 -12.45 -0.20
C LYS A 253 2.53 -11.04 0.07
N PRO A 254 2.02 -10.31 1.09
CA PRO A 254 2.45 -8.93 1.33
C PRO A 254 3.92 -8.82 1.75
N TRP A 255 4.45 -9.79 2.51
CA TRP A 255 5.87 -9.81 2.86
C TRP A 255 6.77 -10.08 1.65
N LYS A 256 6.37 -11.04 0.79
CA LYS A 256 7.11 -11.33 -0.44
C LYS A 256 7.14 -10.13 -1.38
N GLU A 257 6.00 -9.45 -1.53
CA GLU A 257 5.90 -8.20 -2.29
C GLU A 257 6.81 -7.11 -1.72
N PHE A 258 6.82 -6.93 -0.39
CA PHE A 258 7.73 -6.00 0.26
C PHE A 258 9.19 -6.31 -0.03
N ARG A 259 9.62 -7.58 0.06
CA ARG A 259 11.03 -7.94 -0.16
C ARG A 259 11.47 -7.64 -1.59
N LEU A 260 10.63 -7.95 -2.58
CA LEU A 260 10.88 -7.60 -3.98
C LEU A 260 10.95 -6.08 -4.17
N TRP A 261 9.97 -5.35 -3.64
CA TRP A 261 9.94 -3.89 -3.69
C TRP A 261 11.17 -3.26 -3.03
N TYR A 262 11.60 -3.79 -1.88
CA TYR A 262 12.78 -3.32 -1.15
C TYR A 262 14.06 -3.51 -1.96
N ASP A 263 14.26 -4.68 -2.55
CA ASP A 263 15.47 -5.00 -3.31
C ASP A 263 15.58 -4.11 -4.57
N GLU A 264 14.47 -3.90 -5.28
CA GLU A 264 14.37 -2.98 -6.42
C GLU A 264 14.67 -1.53 -6.01
N HIS A 265 14.02 -1.03 -4.97
CA HIS A 265 14.18 0.36 -4.55
C HIS A 265 15.58 0.65 -4.01
N LYS A 266 16.11 -0.27 -3.20
CA LYS A 266 17.45 -0.12 -2.62
C LYS A 266 18.53 -0.19 -3.68
N SER A 267 18.43 -1.11 -4.64
CA SER A 267 19.39 -1.21 -5.75
C SER A 267 19.37 0.02 -6.68
N ASN A 268 18.21 0.66 -6.83
CA ASN A 268 18.06 1.93 -7.55
C ASN A 268 18.48 3.17 -6.74
N GLY A 269 19.15 2.98 -5.59
CA GLY A 269 19.66 4.08 -4.76
C GLY A 269 18.58 4.89 -4.05
N LYS A 270 17.33 4.41 -4.02
CA LYS A 270 16.22 5.09 -3.34
C LYS A 270 16.41 5.03 -1.83
N LYS A 271 15.67 5.89 -1.14
CA LYS A 271 15.65 5.97 0.33
C LYS A 271 14.20 5.96 0.82
N PRO A 272 13.94 5.44 2.02
CA PRO A 272 12.59 5.25 2.54
C PRO A 272 12.01 6.53 3.16
N PHE A 273 12.28 7.68 2.53
CA PHE A 273 11.75 8.95 3.00
C PHE A 273 10.30 9.10 2.56
N LEU A 274 9.46 9.50 3.53
CA LEU A 274 8.06 9.82 3.36
C LEU A 274 7.79 11.11 4.14
N ASP A 275 7.57 12.22 3.44
CA ASP A 275 7.45 13.53 4.08
C ASP A 275 6.26 13.57 5.03
N GLY A 276 6.34 14.40 6.07
CA GLY A 276 5.35 14.42 7.14
C GLY A 276 5.45 13.28 8.15
N MET A 277 6.34 12.29 7.98
CA MET A 277 6.52 11.19 8.94
C MET A 277 7.68 11.40 9.92
N VAL A 278 7.53 10.94 11.17
CA VAL A 278 8.61 10.95 12.18
C VAL A 278 9.75 9.96 11.86
N THR A 279 9.45 8.94 11.07
CA THR A 279 10.38 7.87 10.65
C THR A 279 11.54 8.40 9.81
N ASN A 280 11.35 9.52 9.11
CA ASN A 280 12.45 10.22 8.41
C ASN A 280 13.57 10.60 9.39
N GLY A 281 13.23 11.08 10.58
CA GLY A 281 14.20 11.41 11.63
C GLY A 281 14.93 10.17 12.15
N TRP A 282 14.22 9.04 12.27
CA TRP A 282 14.81 7.77 12.70
C TRP A 282 15.82 7.27 11.67
N TYR A 283 15.45 7.27 10.39
CA TYR A 283 16.32 6.82 9.31
C TYR A 283 17.52 7.76 9.12
N LYS A 284 17.37 9.08 9.26
CA LYS A 284 18.51 10.02 9.26
C LYS A 284 19.53 9.72 10.37
N ARG A 285 19.07 9.26 11.54
CA ARG A 285 19.93 8.95 12.69
C ARG A 285 20.54 7.54 12.63
N LEU A 286 19.75 6.55 12.22
CA LEU A 286 20.13 5.13 12.31
C LEU A 286 20.52 4.52 10.96
N GLY A 287 20.17 5.16 9.85
CA GLY A 287 20.45 4.69 8.49
C GLY A 287 19.94 3.27 8.24
N GLU A 288 20.78 2.47 7.58
CA GLU A 288 20.49 1.07 7.24
C GLU A 288 20.54 0.11 8.44
N ARG A 289 20.59 0.61 9.67
CA ARG A 289 20.47 -0.24 10.88
C ARG A 289 19.03 -0.63 11.18
N ILE A 290 18.04 0.05 10.58
CA ILE A 290 16.61 -0.19 10.79
C ILE A 290 15.89 -0.45 9.46
N TRP A 291 14.95 -1.39 9.48
CA TRP A 291 14.13 -1.76 8.31
C TRP A 291 12.77 -1.06 8.32
N THR A 292 12.28 -0.64 9.48
CA THR A 292 10.92 -0.13 9.69
C THR A 292 10.53 1.03 8.75
N PRO A 293 11.39 2.04 8.48
CA PRO A 293 11.04 3.11 7.54
C PRO A 293 10.78 2.60 6.13
N TRP A 294 11.54 1.59 5.66
CA TRP A 294 11.33 0.96 4.35
C TRP A 294 9.98 0.28 4.27
N PHE A 295 9.62 -0.48 5.30
CA PHE A 295 8.33 -1.16 5.34
C PHE A 295 7.15 -0.18 5.45
N ILE A 296 7.28 0.90 6.22
CA ILE A 296 6.26 1.96 6.31
C ILE A 296 6.04 2.63 4.96
N LYS A 297 7.11 2.95 4.21
CA LYS A 297 6.99 3.51 2.87
C LYS A 297 6.29 2.52 1.91
N PHE A 298 6.66 1.25 1.95
CA PHE A 298 5.98 0.21 1.18
C PHE A 298 4.49 0.13 1.51
N VAL A 299 4.13 0.07 2.79
CA VAL A 299 2.73 0.01 3.25
C VAL A 299 1.93 1.24 2.78
N HIS A 300 2.54 2.42 2.82
CA HIS A 300 1.96 3.65 2.26
C HIS A 300 1.67 3.50 0.76
N SER A 301 2.66 3.04 -0.01
CA SER A 301 2.52 2.86 -1.46
C SER A 301 1.41 1.89 -1.85
N ARG A 302 1.23 0.80 -1.08
CA ARG A 302 0.24 -0.25 -1.35
C ARG A 302 -1.11 -0.03 -0.67
N GLY A 303 -1.23 0.94 0.24
CA GLY A 303 -2.46 1.18 1.01
C GLY A 303 -2.81 -0.01 1.90
N TYR A 304 -1.79 -0.53 2.58
CA TYR A 304 -1.87 -1.73 3.41
C TYR A 304 -2.17 -1.43 4.88
N PHE A 305 -2.77 -2.39 5.58
CA PHE A 305 -3.18 -2.29 6.97
C PHE A 305 -2.76 -3.53 7.78
N ASN A 306 -2.46 -3.32 9.05
CA ASN A 306 -2.13 -4.35 10.03
C ASN A 306 -3.30 -4.51 11.00
N ILE A 307 -3.60 -5.73 11.41
CA ILE A 307 -4.50 -5.94 12.54
C ILE A 307 -3.75 -5.62 13.83
N TYR A 308 -4.32 -4.82 14.72
CA TYR A 308 -3.78 -4.56 16.05
C TYR A 308 -4.73 -5.05 17.13
N THR A 309 -4.13 -5.60 18.17
CA THR A 309 -4.82 -5.79 19.44
C THR A 309 -4.79 -4.52 20.29
N SER A 310 -5.91 -4.22 20.93
CA SER A 310 -6.06 -3.11 21.87
C SER A 310 -6.80 -3.62 23.10
N PHE A 311 -6.09 -3.85 24.20
CA PHE A 311 -6.71 -4.32 25.44
C PHE A 311 -6.76 -3.21 26.50
N PRO A 312 -7.74 -3.25 27.42
CA PRO A 312 -7.78 -2.34 28.56
C PRO A 312 -6.50 -2.39 29.40
N ASN A 313 -6.29 -1.33 30.19
CA ASN A 313 -5.20 -1.23 31.17
C ASN A 313 -3.79 -1.43 30.58
N GLU A 314 -3.57 -0.97 29.35
CA GLU A 314 -2.30 -1.16 28.63
C GLU A 314 -1.88 -2.63 28.47
N GLY A 315 -2.86 -3.54 28.45
CA GLY A 315 -2.64 -4.95 28.19
C GLY A 315 -2.14 -5.22 26.76
N ALA A 316 -1.21 -6.16 26.62
CA ALA A 316 -0.75 -6.65 25.32
C ALA A 316 -0.47 -8.17 25.37
N LEU A 317 -0.42 -8.78 24.19
CA LEU A 317 -0.06 -10.20 24.03
C LEU A 317 1.42 -10.40 23.73
N SER A 318 2.13 -9.32 23.41
CA SER A 318 3.58 -9.26 23.25
C SER A 318 4.08 -7.96 23.86
N VAL A 319 5.06 -8.05 24.75
CA VAL A 319 5.69 -6.90 25.41
C VAL A 319 7.19 -6.88 25.11
N SER A 320 7.75 -5.70 24.89
CA SER A 320 9.20 -5.50 24.81
C SER A 320 9.73 -5.09 26.17
N HIS A 321 10.77 -5.78 26.65
CA HIS A 321 11.50 -5.37 27.85
C HIS A 321 12.47 -4.21 27.59
N ARG A 322 12.53 -3.73 26.34
CA ARG A 322 13.33 -2.58 25.88
C ARG A 322 14.77 -2.70 26.36
N ASP A 323 15.31 -3.90 26.23
CA ASP A 323 16.67 -4.21 26.66
C ASP A 323 17.67 -3.39 25.83
N ALA A 324 18.80 -3.00 26.44
CA ALA A 324 19.81 -2.19 25.75
C ALA A 324 20.29 -2.85 24.44
N GLY A 325 20.40 -2.06 23.37
CA GLY A 325 20.69 -2.55 22.01
C GLY A 325 20.60 -1.44 20.96
N VAL A 326 20.21 -1.78 19.72
CA VAL A 326 20.14 -0.83 18.59
C VAL A 326 19.17 0.33 18.87
N ASN A 327 18.03 0.03 19.51
CA ASN A 327 16.94 0.99 19.72
C ASN A 327 17.02 1.71 21.08
N TYR A 328 17.65 1.10 22.09
CA TYR A 328 17.69 1.59 23.47
C TYR A 328 19.12 1.61 24.01
N GLY A 329 19.56 2.75 24.56
CA GLY A 329 20.88 2.84 25.18
C GLY A 329 20.99 2.17 26.56
N LYS A 330 19.85 1.93 27.22
CA LYS A 330 19.73 1.28 28.55
C LYS A 330 18.44 0.47 28.61
N THR A 331 18.43 -0.62 29.39
CA THR A 331 17.21 -1.40 29.67
C THR A 331 16.20 -0.55 30.43
N ALA A 332 14.94 -0.56 29.95
CA ALA A 332 13.85 0.24 30.53
C ALA A 332 12.70 -0.61 31.12
N GLY A 333 12.80 -1.94 31.05
CA GLY A 333 11.76 -2.86 31.49
C GLY A 333 10.58 -2.93 30.51
N PRO A 334 9.53 -3.70 30.85
CA PRO A 334 8.39 -3.94 29.96
C PRO A 334 7.73 -2.63 29.53
N ASP A 335 7.29 -2.54 28.28
CA ASP A 335 6.61 -1.35 27.73
C ASP A 335 5.10 -1.28 28.05
N SER A 336 4.53 -2.41 28.48
CA SER A 336 3.12 -2.57 28.81
C SER A 336 2.89 -3.81 29.70
N GLN A 337 1.64 -4.07 30.08
CA GLN A 337 1.27 -5.24 30.88
C GLN A 337 1.07 -6.48 29.99
N LEU A 338 1.78 -7.57 30.27
CA LEU A 338 1.57 -8.84 29.57
C LEU A 338 0.29 -9.53 30.05
N LEU A 339 -0.60 -9.86 29.13
CA LEU A 339 -1.84 -10.57 29.45
C LEU A 339 -1.59 -12.05 29.70
N ASN A 340 -2.35 -12.64 30.62
CA ASN A 340 -2.32 -14.06 30.93
C ASN A 340 -3.74 -14.68 30.84
N LYS A 341 -3.86 -15.98 31.10
CA LYS A 341 -5.14 -16.71 31.03
C LYS A 341 -6.23 -16.15 31.96
N SER A 342 -5.87 -15.58 33.11
CA SER A 342 -6.84 -14.99 34.04
C SER A 342 -7.22 -13.55 33.71
N SER A 343 -6.54 -12.91 32.75
CA SER A 343 -6.71 -11.49 32.43
C SER A 343 -7.78 -11.21 31.36
N LEU A 344 -8.29 -12.23 30.67
CA LEU A 344 -9.21 -12.06 29.52
C LEU A 344 -10.54 -12.76 29.77
N SER A 345 -11.63 -12.01 29.62
CA SER A 345 -12.97 -12.60 29.56
C SER A 345 -13.17 -13.31 28.22
N SER A 346 -14.05 -14.32 28.19
CA SER A 346 -14.37 -15.06 26.95
C SER A 346 -14.88 -14.16 25.81
N ASP A 347 -15.49 -13.02 26.15
CA ASP A 347 -15.99 -12.06 25.17
C ASP A 347 -14.89 -11.20 24.53
N SER A 348 -13.79 -10.91 25.25
CA SER A 348 -12.65 -10.15 24.71
C SER A 348 -11.89 -10.88 23.60
N LEU A 349 -12.15 -12.18 23.42
CA LEU A 349 -11.51 -13.04 22.43
C LEU A 349 -12.37 -13.29 21.18
N LYS A 350 -13.62 -12.78 21.15
CA LYS A 350 -14.52 -12.94 20.00
C LYS A 350 -14.10 -11.99 18.87
N LEU A 351 -13.65 -12.57 17.77
CA LEU A 351 -13.33 -11.83 16.55
C LEU A 351 -14.63 -11.34 15.88
N GLN A 352 -14.73 -10.04 15.67
CA GLN A 352 -15.85 -9.44 14.95
C GLN A 352 -15.70 -9.62 13.44
N PRO A 353 -16.77 -9.50 12.64
CA PRO A 353 -16.64 -9.36 11.21
C PRO A 353 -15.76 -8.16 10.84
N LEU A 354 -14.99 -8.27 9.75
CA LEU A 354 -14.08 -7.23 9.29
C LEU A 354 -14.80 -5.90 9.00
N SER A 355 -16.06 -5.96 8.56
CA SER A 355 -16.93 -4.79 8.33
C SER A 355 -17.21 -3.97 9.59
N ASN A 356 -17.05 -4.56 10.78
CA ASN A 356 -17.31 -3.91 12.06
C ASN A 356 -16.03 -3.35 12.70
N LEU A 357 -14.85 -3.70 12.15
CA LEU A 357 -13.58 -3.20 12.66
C LEU A 357 -13.30 -1.80 12.12
N LYS A 358 -12.69 -0.97 12.96
CA LYS A 358 -12.24 0.38 12.60
C LYS A 358 -10.87 0.32 11.93
N TRP A 359 -10.68 1.09 10.86
CA TRP A 359 -9.44 1.17 10.10
C TRP A 359 -8.86 2.57 10.23
N TYR A 360 -7.55 2.68 10.45
CA TYR A 360 -6.88 3.95 10.68
C TYR A 360 -5.66 4.12 9.78
N ASP A 361 -5.53 5.28 9.17
CA ASP A 361 -4.35 5.70 8.39
C ASP A 361 -3.16 6.10 9.28
N PHE A 362 -2.02 6.48 8.72
CA PHE A 362 -0.85 6.96 9.49
C PHE A 362 -1.07 8.22 10.35
N CYS A 363 -2.16 8.96 10.11
CA CYS A 363 -2.57 10.12 10.91
C CYS A 363 -3.58 9.74 12.01
N PHE A 364 -3.92 8.45 12.11
CA PHE A 364 -4.95 7.91 13.00
C PHE A 364 -6.35 8.48 12.69
N SER A 365 -6.60 8.81 11.42
CA SER A 365 -7.93 9.16 10.91
C SER A 365 -8.65 7.90 10.45
N GLU A 366 -9.96 7.81 10.69
CA GLU A 366 -10.75 6.64 10.29
C GLU A 366 -10.85 6.54 8.76
N VAL A 367 -10.56 5.35 8.24
CA VAL A 367 -10.73 4.97 6.83
C VAL A 367 -11.90 4.01 6.73
N VAL A 368 -12.78 4.22 5.76
CA VAL A 368 -13.92 3.32 5.50
C VAL A 368 -13.73 2.66 4.14
N PRO A 369 -13.09 1.48 4.06
CA PRO A 369 -12.80 0.81 2.79
C PRO A 369 -14.06 0.23 2.13
N GLY A 370 -13.99 -0.02 0.82
CA GLY A 370 -15.04 -0.74 0.08
C GLY A 370 -16.29 0.07 -0.23
N ARG A 371 -16.20 1.41 -0.23
CA ARG A 371 -17.32 2.32 -0.55
C ARG A 371 -17.61 2.32 -2.04
N VAL A 372 -18.41 1.37 -2.50
CA VAL A 372 -18.83 1.22 -3.91
C VAL A 372 -20.33 1.47 -4.04
N VAL A 373 -20.70 2.43 -4.88
CA VAL A 373 -22.08 2.77 -5.24
C VAL A 373 -22.45 2.13 -6.57
N ARG A 374 -23.58 1.42 -6.60
CA ARG A 374 -24.09 0.68 -7.77
C ARG A 374 -25.50 1.08 -8.19
N ASN A 375 -26.17 1.96 -7.44
CA ASN A 375 -27.53 2.43 -7.75
C ASN A 375 -27.85 3.74 -7.01
N LEU A 376 -28.99 4.36 -7.34
CA LEU A 376 -29.43 5.62 -6.73
C LEU A 376 -29.67 5.56 -5.22
N ASN A 377 -30.09 4.41 -4.68
CA ASN A 377 -30.33 4.30 -3.24
C ASN A 377 -29.00 4.33 -2.48
N GLU A 378 -28.02 3.55 -2.94
CA GLU A 378 -26.65 3.57 -2.41
C GLU A 378 -26.01 4.96 -2.56
N LEU A 379 -26.22 5.64 -3.70
CA LEU A 379 -25.76 7.01 -3.90
C LEU A 379 -26.38 7.96 -2.86
N GLY A 380 -27.69 7.85 -2.63
CA GLY A 380 -28.40 8.63 -1.62
C GLY A 380 -27.91 8.40 -0.19
N THR A 381 -27.38 7.21 0.12
CA THR A 381 -26.75 6.91 1.41
C THR A 381 -25.31 7.44 1.50
N ILE A 382 -24.55 7.40 0.41
CA ILE A 382 -23.14 7.83 0.40
C ILE A 382 -23.00 9.35 0.38
N LEU A 383 -23.81 10.09 -0.38
CA LEU A 383 -23.65 11.55 -0.52
C LEU A 383 -23.66 12.30 0.83
N PRO A 384 -24.58 12.02 1.78
CA PRO A 384 -24.55 12.65 3.11
C PRO A 384 -23.27 12.38 3.92
N SER A 385 -22.63 11.23 3.70
CA SER A 385 -21.39 10.83 4.38
C SER A 385 -20.11 11.43 3.76
N VAL A 386 -20.23 12.12 2.63
CA VAL A 386 -19.12 12.71 1.88
C VAL A 386 -19.23 14.24 1.86
N GLN A 387 -20.44 14.80 1.84
CA GLN A 387 -20.61 16.25 1.70
C GLN A 387 -19.87 17.03 2.80
N ARG A 388 -19.29 18.17 2.42
CA ARG A 388 -18.77 19.18 3.35
C ARG A 388 -19.29 20.52 2.89
N GLU A 389 -19.88 21.28 3.82
CA GLU A 389 -20.49 22.58 3.52
C GLU A 389 -21.47 22.51 2.33
N LYS A 390 -22.26 21.42 2.28
CA LYS A 390 -23.21 21.13 1.19
C LYS A 390 -22.57 21.09 -0.20
N THR A 391 -21.28 20.79 -0.30
CA THR A 391 -20.55 20.68 -1.56
C THR A 391 -19.98 19.28 -1.74
N ILE A 392 -20.15 18.73 -2.95
CA ILE A 392 -19.58 17.45 -3.39
C ILE A 392 -18.65 17.70 -4.58
N ILE A 393 -17.46 17.14 -4.53
CA ILE A 393 -16.51 17.11 -5.65
C ILE A 393 -16.71 15.79 -6.39
N LEU A 394 -17.18 15.87 -7.64
CA LEU A 394 -17.39 14.71 -8.51
C LEU A 394 -16.22 14.61 -9.48
N VAL A 395 -15.53 13.48 -9.53
CA VAL A 395 -14.40 13.28 -10.43
C VAL A 395 -14.69 12.12 -11.39
N SER A 396 -14.65 12.39 -12.69
CA SER A 396 -14.78 11.35 -13.71
C SER A 396 -13.47 10.55 -13.83
N LEU A 397 -13.59 9.22 -13.90
CA LEU A 397 -12.49 8.29 -14.16
C LEU A 397 -12.49 7.76 -15.60
N TYR A 398 -13.39 8.24 -16.45
CA TYR A 398 -13.39 7.88 -17.86
C TYR A 398 -12.13 8.42 -18.54
N GLY A 399 -11.41 7.55 -19.26
CA GLY A 399 -10.14 7.88 -19.89
C GLY A 399 -9.02 8.29 -18.93
N ALA A 400 -9.19 8.10 -17.61
CA ALA A 400 -8.25 8.60 -16.62
C ALA A 400 -6.94 7.83 -16.61
N ASP A 401 -5.82 8.55 -16.67
CA ASP A 401 -4.52 7.98 -16.39
C ASP A 401 -4.32 7.82 -14.87
N LYS A 402 -3.91 6.62 -14.45
CA LYS A 402 -3.63 6.26 -13.05
C LYS A 402 -2.68 7.27 -12.40
N MET A 403 -1.67 7.77 -13.11
CA MET A 403 -0.69 8.69 -12.54
C MET A 403 -1.30 10.05 -12.19
N PHE A 404 -2.18 10.59 -13.04
CA PHE A 404 -2.83 11.87 -12.77
C PHE A 404 -3.88 11.76 -11.67
N THR A 405 -4.66 10.67 -11.64
CA THR A 405 -5.61 10.44 -10.54
C THR A 405 -4.89 10.27 -9.20
N ARG A 406 -3.75 9.58 -9.18
CA ARG A 406 -2.90 9.48 -7.97
C ARG A 406 -2.36 10.83 -7.53
N ASN A 407 -1.88 11.63 -8.47
CA ASN A 407 -1.43 12.99 -8.18
C ASN A 407 -2.56 13.86 -7.60
N LEU A 408 -3.76 13.78 -8.19
CA LEU A 408 -4.96 14.45 -7.70
C LEU A 408 -5.30 14.05 -6.26
N LEU A 409 -5.22 12.76 -5.92
CA LEU A 409 -5.44 12.30 -4.54
C LEU A 409 -4.46 12.94 -3.56
N CYS A 410 -3.19 13.08 -3.92
CA CYS A 410 -2.21 13.73 -3.06
C CYS A 410 -2.50 15.24 -2.87
N HIS A 411 -3.05 15.91 -3.89
CA HIS A 411 -3.56 17.27 -3.75
C HIS A 411 -4.80 17.32 -2.85
N PHE A 412 -5.72 16.36 -2.98
CA PHE A 412 -6.87 16.25 -2.07
C PHE A 412 -6.42 16.07 -0.63
N GLU A 413 -5.46 15.19 -0.36
CA GLU A 413 -4.87 15.04 0.97
C GLU A 413 -4.23 16.35 1.44
N LYS A 414 -3.41 17.01 0.62
CA LYS A 414 -2.79 18.29 0.97
C LYS A 414 -3.80 19.39 1.30
N LEU A 415 -4.92 19.44 0.57
CA LEU A 415 -5.98 20.45 0.69
C LEU A 415 -7.10 20.07 1.68
N ASN A 416 -6.92 18.99 2.46
CA ASN A 416 -7.95 18.42 3.35
C ASN A 416 -9.31 18.23 2.64
N THR A 417 -9.26 17.71 1.42
CA THR A 417 -10.42 17.42 0.57
C THR A 417 -10.87 16.01 0.81
N GLN A 418 -11.97 15.89 1.55
CA GLN A 418 -12.61 14.61 1.84
C GLN A 418 -14.00 14.51 1.18
N ASN A 419 -14.51 15.62 0.65
CA ASN A 419 -15.84 15.73 0.08
C ASN A 419 -15.91 15.35 -1.40
N HIS A 420 -15.21 14.28 -1.78
CA HIS A 420 -15.12 13.84 -3.15
C HIS A 420 -15.70 12.43 -3.38
N ILE A 421 -16.16 12.21 -4.61
CA ILE A 421 -16.65 10.93 -5.10
C ILE A 421 -16.18 10.74 -6.54
N PHE A 422 -15.77 9.51 -6.87
CA PHE A 422 -15.34 9.17 -8.22
C PHE A 422 -16.44 8.42 -8.97
N ILE A 423 -16.51 8.57 -10.29
CA ILE A 423 -17.40 7.78 -11.15
C ILE A 423 -16.65 7.28 -12.38
N GLY A 424 -16.81 6.01 -12.72
CA GLY A 424 -16.22 5.45 -13.92
C GLY A 424 -16.46 3.95 -14.09
N PRO A 425 -15.95 3.37 -15.18
CA PRO A 425 -16.03 1.92 -15.39
C PRO A 425 -15.16 1.17 -14.37
N SER A 426 -15.53 -0.08 -14.08
CA SER A 426 -14.75 -0.93 -13.19
C SER A 426 -13.33 -1.15 -13.77
N SER A 427 -12.31 -0.87 -12.96
CA SER A 427 -10.89 -0.94 -13.34
C SER A 427 -10.01 -1.20 -12.12
N GLU A 428 -8.72 -1.48 -12.31
CA GLU A 428 -7.78 -1.64 -11.19
C GLU A 428 -7.70 -0.36 -10.33
N LEU A 429 -7.64 0.81 -10.98
CA LEU A 429 -7.66 2.11 -10.30
C LEU A 429 -8.93 2.29 -9.48
N PHE A 430 -10.09 1.97 -10.05
CA PHE A 430 -11.38 2.04 -9.36
C PHE A 430 -11.40 1.21 -8.07
N TYR A 431 -11.00 -0.06 -8.14
CA TYR A 431 -11.00 -0.94 -6.96
C TYR A 431 -9.94 -0.52 -5.95
N ASP A 432 -8.79 -0.01 -6.39
CA ASP A 432 -7.78 0.52 -5.49
C ASP A 432 -8.26 1.76 -4.72
N LEU A 433 -8.94 2.70 -5.40
CA LEU A 433 -9.55 3.88 -4.77
C LEU A 433 -10.54 3.46 -3.67
N SER A 434 -11.45 2.53 -4.00
CA SER A 434 -12.43 2.01 -3.05
C SER A 434 -11.77 1.32 -1.86
N ARG A 435 -10.73 0.53 -2.11
CA ARG A 435 -9.96 -0.18 -1.09
C ARG A 435 -9.23 0.76 -0.13
N ARG A 436 -8.86 1.96 -0.59
CA ARG A 436 -8.29 3.05 0.23
C ARG A 436 -9.35 3.92 0.91
N GLY A 437 -10.62 3.62 0.72
CA GLY A 437 -11.75 4.28 1.37
C GLY A 437 -12.31 5.49 0.63
N HIS A 438 -11.88 5.74 -0.61
CA HIS A 438 -12.51 6.73 -1.45
C HIS A 438 -13.84 6.20 -2.01
N PRO A 439 -14.94 6.97 -1.93
CA PRO A 439 -16.21 6.57 -2.54
C PRO A 439 -16.08 6.52 -4.07
N VAL A 440 -16.53 5.42 -4.66
CA VAL A 440 -16.54 5.21 -6.11
C VAL A 440 -17.92 4.77 -6.59
N ILE A 441 -18.34 5.24 -7.75
CA ILE A 441 -19.59 4.86 -8.42
C ILE A 441 -19.23 3.97 -9.61
N ASP A 442 -19.66 2.72 -9.56
CA ASP A 442 -19.55 1.78 -10.68
C ASP A 442 -20.52 2.22 -11.77
N ALA A 443 -20.00 2.92 -12.79
CA ALA A 443 -20.85 3.61 -13.75
C ALA A 443 -21.70 2.64 -14.58
N ASP A 444 -21.17 1.46 -14.92
CA ASP A 444 -21.91 0.46 -15.70
C ASP A 444 -23.08 -0.10 -14.88
N MET A 445 -22.82 -0.59 -13.65
CA MET A 445 -23.89 -1.11 -12.79
C MET A 445 -24.92 -0.04 -12.40
N PHE A 446 -24.44 1.20 -12.17
CA PHE A 446 -25.27 2.33 -11.80
C PHE A 446 -26.24 2.71 -12.92
N LEU A 447 -25.76 2.78 -14.16
CA LEU A 447 -26.57 3.14 -15.32
C LEU A 447 -27.50 2.00 -15.76
N ASP A 448 -27.06 0.74 -15.72
CA ASP A 448 -27.89 -0.42 -16.09
C ASP A 448 -29.16 -0.52 -15.22
N LYS A 449 -29.07 -0.13 -13.95
CA LYS A 449 -30.23 -0.11 -13.04
C LYS A 449 -31.14 1.10 -13.24
N LEU A 450 -30.61 2.18 -13.81
CA LEU A 450 -31.34 3.43 -14.06
C LEU A 450 -32.09 3.37 -15.39
N ILE A 451 -31.41 2.88 -16.42
CA ILE A 451 -31.89 2.87 -17.80
C ILE A 451 -32.38 1.47 -18.10
N LYS A 452 -33.71 1.27 -18.08
CA LYS A 452 -34.34 -0.02 -18.40
C LYS A 452 -34.19 -0.45 -19.88
N SER A 453 -33.39 0.25 -20.68
CA SER A 453 -33.24 -0.05 -22.11
C SER A 453 -32.05 -0.98 -22.35
N LYS A 454 -32.19 -1.90 -23.31
CA LYS A 454 -31.08 -2.75 -23.78
C LYS A 454 -30.11 -2.00 -24.71
N THR A 455 -30.21 -0.67 -24.78
CA THR A 455 -29.42 0.14 -25.71
C THR A 455 -28.02 0.33 -25.15
N SER A 456 -27.02 -0.19 -25.84
CA SER A 456 -25.62 0.06 -25.47
C SER A 456 -25.25 1.49 -25.84
N TYR A 457 -24.92 2.31 -24.84
CA TYR A 457 -24.44 3.67 -25.05
C TYR A 457 -22.91 3.69 -25.19
N PRO A 458 -22.36 4.56 -26.06
CA PRO A 458 -20.92 4.87 -26.06
C PRO A 458 -20.44 5.37 -24.71
N ASN A 459 -19.14 5.20 -24.41
CA ASN A 459 -18.56 5.61 -23.14
C ASN A 459 -18.73 7.11 -22.84
N SER A 460 -18.65 7.99 -23.84
CA SER A 460 -18.90 9.43 -23.68
C SER A 460 -20.32 9.73 -23.20
N VAL A 461 -21.32 9.01 -23.74
CA VAL A 461 -22.71 9.14 -23.31
C VAL A 461 -22.93 8.54 -21.92
N LYS A 462 -22.31 7.39 -21.62
CA LYS A 462 -22.35 6.79 -20.26
C LYS A 462 -21.73 7.72 -19.23
N GLU A 463 -20.58 8.31 -19.53
CA GLU A 463 -19.93 9.30 -18.69
C GLU A 463 -20.85 10.50 -18.44
N ALA A 464 -21.35 11.13 -19.51
CA ALA A 464 -22.21 12.30 -19.40
C ALA A 464 -23.48 12.01 -18.60
N LEU A 465 -24.13 10.88 -18.87
CA LEU A 465 -25.36 10.50 -18.20
C LEU A 465 -25.13 10.13 -16.73
N GLY A 466 -24.07 9.36 -16.44
CA GLY A 466 -23.68 9.00 -15.07
C GLY A 466 -23.41 10.23 -14.21
N ASN A 467 -22.56 11.14 -14.71
CA ASN A 467 -22.27 12.40 -14.02
C ASN A 467 -23.54 13.24 -13.84
N ALA A 468 -24.40 13.34 -14.86
CA ALA A 468 -25.65 14.10 -14.79
C ALA A 468 -26.62 13.54 -13.74
N TYR A 469 -26.75 12.22 -13.60
CA TYR A 469 -27.56 11.59 -12.54
C TYR A 469 -27.00 11.85 -11.14
N VAL A 470 -25.67 11.88 -10.99
CA VAL A 470 -25.05 12.23 -9.71
C VAL A 470 -25.33 13.69 -9.35
N VAL A 471 -25.14 14.61 -10.29
CA VAL A 471 -25.48 16.04 -10.10
C VAL A 471 -26.96 16.18 -9.75
N LYS A 472 -27.86 15.49 -10.47
CA LYS A 472 -29.28 15.47 -10.14
C LYS A 472 -29.52 15.07 -8.69
N LYS A 473 -28.89 13.97 -8.24
CA LYS A 473 -29.08 13.45 -6.89
C LYS A 473 -28.53 14.38 -5.82
N CYS A 474 -27.40 15.03 -6.07
CA CYS A 474 -26.88 16.10 -5.23
C CYS A 474 -27.88 17.25 -5.09
N LEU A 475 -28.43 17.74 -6.20
CA LEU A 475 -29.42 18.83 -6.21
C LEU A 475 -30.70 18.47 -5.45
N GLU A 476 -31.20 17.22 -5.59
CA GLU A 476 -32.34 16.70 -4.82
C GLU A 476 -32.09 16.72 -3.30
N LEU A 477 -30.84 16.52 -2.87
CA LEU A 477 -30.41 16.55 -1.47
C LEU A 477 -29.97 17.94 -1.00
N GLY A 478 -30.01 18.95 -1.88
CA GLY A 478 -29.60 20.32 -1.56
C GLY A 478 -28.09 20.55 -1.56
N TYR A 479 -27.32 19.75 -2.30
CA TYR A 479 -25.87 19.86 -2.42
C TYR A 479 -25.44 20.45 -3.76
N SER A 480 -24.49 21.39 -3.72
CA SER A 480 -23.77 21.88 -4.89
C SER A 480 -22.73 20.86 -5.34
N THR A 481 -22.45 20.79 -6.64
CA THR A 481 -21.49 19.82 -7.21
C THR A 481 -20.39 20.53 -7.97
N TRP A 482 -19.13 20.19 -7.68
CA TRP A 482 -17.95 20.57 -8.45
C TRP A 482 -17.48 19.35 -9.22
N ALA A 483 -17.88 19.26 -10.48
CA ALA A 483 -17.49 18.19 -11.39
C ALA A 483 -16.14 18.51 -12.05
N PHE A 484 -15.20 17.59 -11.98
CA PHE A 484 -13.90 17.66 -12.64
C PHE A 484 -13.74 16.49 -13.61
N SER A 485 -13.16 16.79 -14.78
CA SER A 485 -12.67 15.79 -15.71
C SER A 485 -11.46 15.05 -15.12
N SER A 486 -11.07 13.93 -15.74
CA SER A 486 -9.86 13.19 -15.39
C SER A 486 -8.56 13.96 -15.72
N ASN A 487 -8.65 15.03 -16.51
CA ASN A 487 -7.55 15.89 -16.94
C ASN A 487 -7.50 17.22 -16.18
N SER A 488 -8.10 17.25 -14.98
CA SER A 488 -8.16 18.45 -14.15
C SER A 488 -7.53 18.20 -12.78
N LEU A 489 -6.86 19.21 -12.25
CA LEU A 489 -6.19 19.19 -10.97
C LEU A 489 -6.62 20.40 -10.13
N LEU A 490 -7.30 20.15 -9.01
CA LEU A 490 -7.61 21.17 -8.01
C LEU A 490 -6.35 21.45 -7.16
N ILE A 491 -5.87 22.70 -7.19
CA ILE A 491 -4.62 23.12 -6.54
C ILE A 491 -4.91 23.99 -5.31
N ASP A 492 -5.97 24.80 -5.37
CA ASP A 492 -6.40 25.63 -4.26
C ASP A 492 -7.92 25.79 -4.25
N LYS A 493 -8.53 25.63 -3.07
CA LYS A 493 -9.96 25.82 -2.85
C LYS A 493 -10.33 27.28 -2.60
N GLY A 494 -9.47 28.05 -1.96
CA GLY A 494 -9.78 29.43 -1.53
C GLY A 494 -10.13 30.31 -2.73
N PRO A 495 -9.22 30.46 -3.71
CA PRO A 495 -9.51 31.22 -4.93
C PRO A 495 -10.70 30.68 -5.73
N LEU A 496 -10.97 29.37 -5.67
CA LEU A 496 -12.15 28.80 -6.33
C LEU A 496 -13.44 29.28 -5.67
N LEU A 497 -13.49 29.24 -4.33
CA LEU A 497 -14.62 29.74 -3.56
C LEU A 497 -14.85 31.24 -3.79
N ASP A 498 -13.78 32.03 -3.80
CA ASP A 498 -13.86 33.49 -4.03
C ASP A 498 -14.42 33.83 -5.42
N ARG A 499 -14.13 33.00 -6.43
CA ARG A 499 -14.62 33.17 -7.81
C ARG A 499 -16.06 32.71 -7.99
N VAL A 500 -16.53 31.82 -7.13
CA VAL A 500 -17.88 31.24 -7.17
C VAL A 500 -18.79 32.10 -6.29
N SER A 501 -19.48 33.06 -6.90
CA SER A 501 -20.45 33.92 -6.21
C SER A 501 -21.84 33.27 -6.11
N SER A 502 -22.72 33.84 -5.29
CA SER A 502 -24.14 33.45 -5.24
C SER A 502 -24.97 33.99 -6.42
N GLU A 503 -24.35 34.76 -7.33
CA GLU A 503 -25.06 35.44 -8.43
C GLU A 503 -25.36 34.51 -9.61
N TYR A 504 -24.56 33.46 -9.79
CA TYR A 504 -24.71 32.49 -10.88
C TYR A 504 -24.94 31.10 -10.33
N ASP A 505 -25.82 30.36 -11.01
CA ASP A 505 -26.14 28.99 -10.63
C ASP A 505 -25.17 27.97 -11.24
N ILE A 506 -24.51 28.31 -12.36
CA ILE A 506 -23.66 27.41 -13.14
C ILE A 506 -22.39 28.13 -13.55
N TYR A 507 -21.25 27.47 -13.31
CA TYR A 507 -19.93 27.93 -13.73
C TYR A 507 -19.20 26.86 -14.53
N ILE A 508 -18.46 27.28 -15.54
CA ILE A 508 -17.65 26.40 -16.39
C ILE A 508 -16.22 26.92 -16.48
N GLY A 509 -15.25 26.02 -16.46
CA GLY A 509 -13.84 26.38 -16.66
C GLY A 509 -13.60 26.88 -18.09
N GLU A 510 -12.81 27.94 -18.24
CA GLU A 510 -12.59 28.67 -19.51
C GLU A 510 -12.18 27.80 -20.69
N ARG A 511 -11.41 26.74 -20.45
CA ARG A 511 -10.98 25.76 -21.46
C ARG A 511 -11.43 24.33 -21.13
N SER A 512 -12.52 24.24 -20.35
CA SER A 512 -13.33 23.05 -20.07
C SER A 512 -12.60 21.82 -19.50
N GLY A 513 -12.42 21.85 -18.18
CA GLY A 513 -12.13 20.67 -17.36
C GLY A 513 -12.91 20.62 -16.04
N SER A 514 -13.70 21.65 -15.75
CA SER A 514 -14.49 21.77 -14.52
C SER A 514 -15.86 22.38 -14.78
N LEU A 515 -16.87 21.85 -14.09
CA LEU A 515 -18.24 22.34 -14.05
C LEU A 515 -18.68 22.50 -12.60
N ILE A 516 -19.18 23.66 -12.22
CA ILE A 516 -19.75 23.89 -10.90
C ILE A 516 -21.24 24.16 -11.05
N VAL A 517 -22.05 23.33 -10.40
CA VAL A 517 -23.50 23.45 -10.36
C VAL A 517 -23.92 23.76 -8.92
N GLN A 518 -24.40 24.98 -8.69
CA GLN A 518 -24.91 25.39 -7.39
C GLN A 518 -26.29 24.79 -7.13
N SER A 519 -26.56 24.39 -5.89
CA SER A 519 -27.89 23.95 -5.49
C SER A 519 -28.82 25.14 -5.33
N SER A 520 -29.73 25.34 -6.29
CA SER A 520 -30.76 26.36 -6.27
C SER A 520 -32.08 25.84 -6.86
N PRO A 521 -33.21 26.53 -6.64
CA PRO A 521 -34.47 26.17 -7.30
C PRO A 521 -34.37 26.19 -8.84
N VAL A 522 -33.47 27.02 -9.39
CA VAL A 522 -33.24 27.13 -10.84
C VAL A 522 -32.56 25.86 -11.37
N THR A 523 -31.47 25.42 -10.73
CA THR A 523 -30.75 24.22 -11.16
C THR A 523 -31.53 22.95 -10.89
N GLN A 524 -32.27 22.87 -9.78
CA GLN A 524 -33.18 21.75 -9.51
C GLN A 524 -34.25 21.59 -10.61
N LYS A 525 -34.82 22.71 -11.08
CA LYS A 525 -35.80 22.68 -12.19
C LYS A 525 -35.13 22.38 -13.53
N LEU A 526 -33.91 22.88 -13.75
CA LEU A 526 -33.16 22.67 -14.98
C LEU A 526 -32.73 21.19 -15.15
N TRP A 527 -32.28 20.54 -14.08
CA TRP A 527 -31.84 19.14 -14.05
C TRP A 527 -33.00 18.14 -14.01
N SER A 528 -34.01 18.38 -14.86
CA SER A 528 -35.19 17.56 -15.01
C SER A 528 -34.91 16.24 -15.74
N ASN A 529 -35.86 15.31 -15.73
CA ASN A 529 -35.76 14.09 -16.54
C ASN A 529 -35.64 14.41 -18.04
N GLU A 530 -36.26 15.48 -18.53
CA GLU A 530 -36.14 15.92 -19.92
C GLU A 530 -34.71 16.38 -20.25
N PHE A 531 -34.02 17.03 -19.31
CA PHE A 531 -32.60 17.39 -19.48
C PHE A 531 -31.72 16.16 -19.58
N LEU A 532 -31.96 15.15 -18.72
CA LEU A 532 -31.25 13.85 -18.80
C LEU A 532 -31.54 13.12 -20.11
N HIS A 533 -32.78 13.17 -20.62
CA HIS A 533 -33.12 12.61 -21.93
C HIS A 533 -32.41 13.33 -23.08
N SER A 534 -32.20 14.65 -22.97
CA SER A 534 -31.45 15.44 -23.95
C SER A 534 -29.97 15.05 -23.98
N ILE A 535 -29.39 14.73 -22.81
CA ILE A 535 -28.03 14.18 -22.72
C ILE A 535 -27.97 12.80 -23.39
N ALA A 536 -28.92 11.92 -23.08
CA ALA A 536 -28.94 10.55 -23.62
C ALA A 536 -29.19 10.50 -25.14
N SER A 537 -29.90 11.48 -25.71
CA SER A 537 -30.20 11.57 -27.13
C SER A 537 -29.15 12.33 -27.94
N SER A 538 -28.15 12.92 -27.28
CA SER A 538 -27.07 13.63 -27.95
C SER A 538 -26.29 12.67 -28.85
N LYS A 539 -26.17 13.03 -30.14
CA LYS A 539 -25.39 12.29 -31.14
C LYS A 539 -23.92 12.70 -31.17
N GLN A 540 -23.57 13.77 -30.45
CA GLN A 540 -22.20 14.28 -30.40
C GLN A 540 -21.40 13.54 -29.33
N SER A 541 -20.17 13.13 -29.65
CA SER A 541 -19.24 12.54 -28.68
C SER A 541 -18.53 13.63 -27.88
N LEU A 542 -19.30 14.50 -27.23
CA LEU A 542 -18.79 15.50 -26.29
C LEU A 542 -18.67 14.88 -24.90
N ASP A 543 -17.70 15.33 -24.12
CA ASP A 543 -17.67 15.01 -22.69
C ASP A 543 -18.82 15.70 -21.94
N PHE A 544 -19.03 15.27 -20.71
CA PHE A 544 -20.09 15.76 -19.83
C PHE A 544 -20.14 17.29 -19.72
N ILE A 545 -18.98 17.94 -19.57
CA ILE A 545 -18.88 19.37 -19.26
C ILE A 545 -19.25 20.18 -20.50
N HIS A 546 -18.70 19.82 -21.65
CA HIS A 546 -19.03 20.46 -22.93
C HIS A 546 -20.50 20.27 -23.30
N LEU A 547 -21.04 19.06 -23.11
CA LEU A 547 -22.43 18.76 -23.42
C LEU A 547 -23.39 19.56 -22.53
N VAL A 548 -23.08 19.71 -21.25
CA VAL A 548 -23.85 20.56 -20.34
C VAL A 548 -23.79 22.01 -20.81
N ASN A 549 -22.62 22.53 -21.20
CA ASN A 549 -22.51 23.91 -21.70
C ASN A 549 -23.50 24.16 -22.85
N GLU A 550 -23.43 23.32 -23.90
CA GLU A 550 -24.28 23.45 -25.09
C GLU A 550 -25.78 23.41 -24.73
N LEU A 551 -26.19 22.43 -23.91
CA LEU A 551 -27.60 22.25 -23.56
C LEU A 551 -28.14 23.36 -22.64
N VAL A 552 -27.31 23.91 -21.77
CA VAL A 552 -27.70 25.00 -20.86
C VAL A 552 -27.80 26.32 -21.61
N GLU A 553 -26.88 26.59 -22.54
CA GLU A 553 -26.94 27.74 -23.45
C GLU A 553 -28.18 27.69 -24.35
N GLN A 554 -28.50 26.52 -24.93
CA GLN A 554 -29.72 26.31 -25.73
C GLN A 554 -31.01 26.61 -24.94
N LYS A 555 -31.00 26.41 -23.61
CA LYS A 555 -32.12 26.74 -22.71
C LYS A 555 -32.11 28.18 -22.21
N GLY A 556 -31.21 29.04 -22.72
CA GLY A 556 -31.13 30.47 -22.43
C GLY A 556 -30.74 30.79 -20.98
N LYS A 557 -30.00 29.90 -20.31
CA LYS A 557 -29.53 30.11 -18.93
C LYS A 557 -28.14 30.76 -18.93
N ARG A 558 -27.88 31.60 -17.93
CA ARG A 558 -26.59 32.27 -17.77
C ARG A 558 -25.57 31.30 -17.18
N ILE A 559 -24.43 31.18 -17.83
CA ILE A 559 -23.26 30.44 -17.36
C ILE A 559 -22.15 31.47 -17.16
N LYS A 560 -21.39 31.35 -16.07
CA LYS A 560 -20.21 32.18 -15.83
C LYS A 560 -18.94 31.38 -16.03
N THR A 561 -18.00 31.94 -16.78
CA THR A 561 -16.69 31.33 -16.97
C THR A 561 -15.82 31.58 -15.74
N VAL A 562 -15.14 30.54 -15.26
CA VAL A 562 -14.12 30.62 -14.21
C VAL A 562 -12.76 30.41 -14.87
N GLU A 563 -11.85 31.34 -14.62
CA GLU A 563 -10.47 31.26 -15.10
C GLU A 563 -9.80 30.00 -14.52
N THR A 564 -9.21 29.21 -15.42
CA THR A 564 -8.45 28.00 -15.10
C THR A 564 -7.05 28.14 -15.69
N MET A 565 -6.04 27.60 -15.00
CA MET A 565 -4.72 27.48 -15.60
C MET A 565 -4.75 26.34 -16.63
N ASP A 566 -4.27 26.62 -17.83
CA ASP A 566 -4.23 25.65 -18.92
C ASP A 566 -2.78 25.24 -19.20
N ILE A 567 -2.52 23.93 -19.23
CA ILE A 567 -1.31 23.38 -19.83
C ILE A 567 -1.63 23.17 -21.31
N ALA A 568 -1.54 24.26 -22.07
CA ALA A 568 -1.87 24.29 -23.49
C ALA A 568 -1.00 23.32 -24.31
N GLU A 569 -1.58 22.80 -25.40
CA GLU A 569 -0.86 22.26 -26.55
C GLU A 569 0.10 23.32 -27.07
N ASN A 570 1.39 23.21 -26.77
CA ASN A 570 2.40 24.00 -27.45
C ASN A 570 3.55 23.12 -27.90
N THR A 571 3.52 22.79 -29.18
CA THR A 571 4.62 22.21 -29.98
C THR A 571 5.83 23.14 -30.10
N ASN A 572 5.80 24.33 -29.49
CA ASN A 572 6.93 25.26 -29.43
C ASN A 572 7.42 25.42 -28.00
N ALA A 573 8.64 24.92 -27.75
CA ALA A 573 9.38 24.96 -26.49
C ALA A 573 9.73 26.38 -25.96
N ASN A 574 9.14 27.45 -26.50
CA ASN A 574 9.52 28.84 -26.24
C ASN A 574 8.46 29.70 -25.50
N SER A 575 7.30 29.16 -25.09
CA SER A 575 6.34 29.90 -24.24
C SER A 575 6.49 29.60 -22.74
N VAL A 576 7.71 29.26 -22.29
CA VAL A 576 8.02 28.75 -20.94
C VAL A 576 8.24 29.88 -19.93
N ASN A 577 7.36 30.89 -19.90
CA ASN A 577 7.41 31.95 -18.90
C ASN A 577 6.01 32.45 -18.50
N GLN A 578 5.09 31.53 -18.25
CA GLN A 578 4.02 31.84 -17.30
C GLN A 578 4.42 31.23 -15.96
N SER A 579 4.97 32.08 -15.09
CA SER A 579 4.93 31.87 -13.65
C SER A 579 3.51 31.49 -13.25
N LEU A 580 3.33 30.76 -12.14
CA LEU A 580 2.03 30.72 -11.46
C LEU A 580 1.47 32.14 -11.46
N GLY A 581 0.43 32.41 -12.24
CA GLY A 581 -0.40 33.57 -12.00
C GLY A 581 -0.97 33.32 -10.62
N ASP A 582 -0.49 34.05 -9.62
CA ASP A 582 -0.93 33.90 -8.23
C ASP A 582 -2.47 33.81 -8.22
N GLY A 583 -2.99 32.66 -7.80
CA GLY A 583 -4.43 32.47 -7.55
C GLY A 583 -5.23 31.60 -8.52
N MET A 584 -4.65 30.90 -9.51
CA MET A 584 -5.42 29.94 -10.33
C MET A 584 -5.78 28.66 -9.54
N PRO A 585 -7.08 28.36 -9.32
CA PRO A 585 -7.50 27.27 -8.42
C PRO A 585 -7.42 25.88 -9.04
N VAL A 586 -7.47 25.80 -10.37
CA VAL A 586 -7.58 24.55 -11.13
C VAL A 586 -6.62 24.60 -12.31
N VAL A 587 -5.86 23.52 -12.50
CA VAL A 587 -5.10 23.25 -13.72
C VAL A 587 -5.85 22.25 -14.58
N TYR A 588 -5.90 22.51 -15.88
CA TYR A 588 -6.46 21.61 -16.89
C TYR A 588 -5.43 21.33 -17.98
N TRP A 589 -5.58 20.21 -18.68
CA TRP A 589 -4.82 19.90 -19.89
C TRP A 589 -5.66 19.13 -20.90
N SER A 590 -5.42 19.38 -22.20
CA SER A 590 -6.06 18.63 -23.28
C SER A 590 -5.67 17.14 -23.21
N PRO A 591 -6.62 16.21 -23.43
CA PRO A 591 -6.32 14.78 -23.53
C PRO A 591 -5.45 14.42 -24.75
N GLU A 592 -5.30 15.33 -25.72
CA GLU A 592 -4.43 15.14 -26.90
C GLU A 592 -2.94 15.34 -26.58
N VAL A 593 -2.61 16.00 -25.46
CA VAL A 593 -1.23 16.24 -25.05
C VAL A 593 -0.62 14.97 -24.45
N ALA A 594 0.60 14.65 -24.87
CA ALA A 594 1.31 13.47 -24.39
C ALA A 594 1.49 13.48 -22.85
N PRO A 595 1.16 12.39 -22.12
CA PRO A 595 1.22 12.35 -20.65
C PRO A 595 2.58 12.74 -20.05
N ASN A 596 3.68 12.41 -20.73
CA ASN A 596 5.03 12.77 -20.28
C ASN A 596 5.26 14.29 -20.29
N MET A 597 4.71 15.01 -21.26
CA MET A 597 4.82 16.49 -21.31
C MET A 597 4.03 17.12 -20.16
N ILE A 598 2.82 16.63 -19.89
CA ILE A 598 2.01 17.09 -18.76
C ILE A 598 2.73 16.82 -17.44
N ARG A 599 3.29 15.61 -17.27
CA ARG A 599 4.11 15.27 -16.10
C ARG A 599 5.27 16.26 -15.91
N SER A 600 6.10 16.45 -16.94
CA SER A 600 7.23 17.39 -16.86
C SER A 600 6.77 18.79 -16.50
N LYS A 601 5.62 19.24 -17.02
CA LYS A 601 5.08 20.55 -16.68
C LYS A 601 4.58 20.64 -15.24
N LEU A 602 3.90 19.62 -14.75
CA LEU A 602 3.49 19.55 -13.34
C LEU A 602 4.70 19.48 -12.40
N GLU A 603 5.80 18.83 -12.81
CA GLU A 603 7.06 18.83 -12.06
C GLU A 603 7.69 20.23 -12.03
N GLU A 604 7.77 20.94 -13.16
CA GLU A 604 8.25 22.34 -13.25
C GLU A 604 7.46 23.29 -12.34
N LEU A 605 6.15 23.06 -12.22
CA LEU A 605 5.24 23.86 -11.40
C LEU A 605 5.19 23.43 -9.92
N ASN A 606 5.96 22.43 -9.50
CA ASN A 606 5.89 21.81 -8.17
C ASN A 606 4.50 21.25 -7.81
N LEU A 607 3.75 20.81 -8.81
CA LEU A 607 2.43 20.20 -8.71
C LEU A 607 2.46 18.67 -8.84
N TRP A 608 3.64 18.07 -9.03
CA TRP A 608 3.84 16.63 -9.07
C TRP A 608 4.20 16.04 -7.70
N LEU A 609 3.19 15.56 -6.99
CA LEU A 609 3.25 15.15 -5.58
C LEU A 609 3.41 13.64 -5.39
N ILE A 610 3.54 12.86 -6.47
CA ILE A 610 3.73 11.40 -6.41
C ILE A 610 5.16 10.96 -6.73
N ASP A 611 5.60 9.88 -6.09
CA ASP A 611 6.86 9.22 -6.40
C ASP A 611 6.72 8.16 -7.51
N ASP A 612 7.81 7.43 -7.76
CA ASP A 612 7.89 6.47 -8.87
C ASP A 612 6.94 5.28 -8.70
N ASP A 613 6.48 5.00 -7.47
CA ASP A 613 5.45 3.99 -7.16
C ASP A 613 4.02 4.50 -7.40
N LEU A 614 3.87 5.72 -7.92
CA LEU A 614 2.59 6.44 -8.03
C LEU A 614 1.90 6.62 -6.67
N SER A 615 2.69 6.81 -5.62
CA SER A 615 2.22 7.06 -4.26
C SER A 615 2.59 8.47 -3.80
N CYS A 616 1.82 9.05 -2.86
CA CYS A 616 2.13 10.40 -2.39
C CYS A 616 3.52 10.46 -1.74
N LYS A 617 4.28 11.51 -2.07
CA LYS A 617 5.61 11.76 -1.46
C LYS A 617 5.51 12.10 0.03
N ALA A 618 4.34 12.49 0.50
CA ALA A 618 4.08 12.96 1.85
C ALA A 618 2.81 12.31 2.44
N VAL A 619 2.81 12.17 3.76
CA VAL A 619 1.62 11.95 4.59
C VAL A 619 1.29 13.28 5.25
N VAL A 620 0.08 13.82 4.98
CA VAL A 620 -0.37 15.09 5.54
C VAL A 620 -1.49 14.83 6.54
N CYS A 621 -1.21 15.09 7.83
CA CYS A 621 -2.21 14.95 8.87
C CYS A 621 -2.92 16.28 9.13
N HIS A 622 -4.24 16.24 9.06
CA HIS A 622 -5.12 17.35 9.44
C HIS A 622 -5.70 17.07 10.82
N SER A 623 -5.82 18.12 11.63
CA SER A 623 -6.53 18.03 12.91
C SER A 623 -8.00 17.68 12.67
N SER A 624 -8.48 16.65 13.37
CA SER A 624 -9.89 16.27 13.40
C SER A 624 -10.78 17.31 14.06
#